data_AF-A0A841QKE1-F1
#
_entry.id   AF-A0A841QKE1-F1
#
_cell.length_a   1.000
_cell.length_b   1.000
_cell.length_c   1.000
_cell.angle_alpha   90.00
_cell.angle_beta   90.00
_cell.angle_gamma   90.00
#
_symmetry.space_group_name_H-M   'P 1'
#
loop_
_entity.id
_entity.type
_entity.pdbx_description
1 polymer ?
#
loop_
_entity_poly.entity_id
_entity_poly.type
_entity_poly.pdbx_seq_one_letter_code
_entity_poly.pdbx_strand_id
1 'polypeptide(L)'
;MLDGHFHEDNAEDSTMDASVDAAVGGIAADRLRSIIERVERLEEERKALSGDIKDIFTEAKSAGFDVKVIRQIIRQRKQEPSEVEEQETLLDIYRRALGM
;
A
#
# COMPACT_ATOMS: atom_id res chain seq x y z
N MET A 1 11.54 -49.52 59.94
CA MET A 1 11.90 -48.08 60.01
C MET A 1 12.05 -47.65 58.55
N LEU A 2 11.06 -47.06 57.83
CA LEU A 2 10.31 -45.79 58.07
C LEU A 2 11.33 -44.69 58.43
N ASP A 3 11.53 -43.58 57.72
CA ASP A 3 10.68 -42.69 56.89
C ASP A 3 11.60 -42.04 55.80
N GLY A 4 11.19 -41.58 54.61
CA GLY A 4 10.10 -40.68 54.29
C GLY A 4 10.61 -39.24 54.11
N HIS A 5 11.11 -38.87 52.92
CA HIS A 5 10.96 -37.50 52.40
C HIS A 5 11.25 -37.39 50.89
N PHE A 6 10.16 -37.44 50.13
CA PHE A 6 9.99 -36.66 48.90
C PHE A 6 10.02 -35.17 49.27
N HIS A 7 10.81 -34.35 48.56
CA HIS A 7 10.63 -32.91 48.27
C HIS A 7 11.63 -32.63 47.13
N GLU A 8 11.18 -32.63 45.88
CA GLU A 8 10.85 -31.41 45.12
C GLU A 8 11.94 -30.34 45.24
N ASP A 9 12.71 -30.16 44.16
CA ASP A 9 12.87 -28.82 43.59
C ASP A 9 13.25 -28.93 42.11
N ASN A 10 12.22 -28.73 41.29
CA ASN A 10 12.31 -28.46 39.87
C ASN A 10 12.83 -27.02 39.72
N ALA A 11 14.13 -26.84 39.62
CA ALA A 11 14.73 -25.56 39.24
C ALA A 11 14.87 -25.48 37.71
N GLU A 12 13.73 -25.52 37.03
CA GLU A 12 13.63 -24.87 35.72
C GLU A 12 13.38 -23.37 35.96
N ASP A 13 14.04 -22.58 35.13
CA ASP A 13 13.64 -21.24 34.70
C ASP A 13 14.13 -20.02 35.50
N SER A 14 14.41 -18.95 34.73
CA SER A 14 14.59 -17.54 35.13
C SER A 14 15.99 -16.91 35.12
N THR A 15 16.90 -17.25 34.20
CA THR A 15 18.04 -16.33 33.91
C THR A 15 18.33 -16.03 32.44
N MET A 16 17.44 -16.36 31.51
CA MET A 16 17.42 -15.77 30.18
C MET A 16 16.02 -15.18 30.00
N ASP A 17 15.79 -13.87 30.10
CA ASP A 17 16.03 -12.92 29.02
C ASP A 17 15.62 -11.51 29.50
N ALA A 18 16.58 -10.70 29.94
CA ALA A 18 16.36 -9.27 30.21
C ALA A 18 17.24 -8.38 29.32
N SER A 19 18.14 -8.97 28.54
CA SER A 19 19.11 -8.27 27.70
C SER A 19 18.73 -8.23 26.22
N VAL A 20 17.84 -9.11 25.74
CA VAL A 20 17.37 -9.05 24.35
C VAL A 20 16.27 -7.98 24.22
N ASP A 21 15.41 -7.83 25.22
CA ASP A 21 14.31 -6.85 25.21
C ASP A 21 14.78 -5.39 25.20
N ALA A 22 15.87 -5.06 25.92
CA ALA A 22 16.34 -3.68 26.03
C ALA A 22 16.99 -3.13 24.73
N ALA A 23 17.66 -4.00 23.95
CA ALA A 23 18.32 -3.61 22.70
C ALA A 23 17.35 -3.58 21.51
N VAL A 24 16.32 -4.43 21.53
CA VAL A 24 15.26 -4.47 20.51
C VAL A 24 14.20 -3.39 20.77
N GLY A 25 13.85 -3.10 22.02
CA GLY A 25 12.74 -2.20 22.36
C GLY A 25 12.99 -0.70 22.12
N GLY A 26 14.23 -0.21 22.22
CA GLY A 26 14.54 1.23 22.09
C GLY A 26 14.82 1.69 20.66
N ILE A 27 15.92 1.20 20.08
CA ILE A 27 16.38 1.62 18.75
C ILE A 27 15.43 1.14 17.65
N ALA A 28 14.84 -0.06 17.79
CA ALA A 28 13.86 -0.54 16.80
C ALA A 28 12.54 0.23 16.90
N ALA A 29 12.11 0.64 18.10
CA ALA A 29 10.92 1.48 18.27
C ALA A 29 11.10 2.88 17.66
N ASP A 30 12.26 3.51 17.83
CA ASP A 30 12.53 4.82 17.23
C ASP A 30 12.58 4.76 15.69
N ARG A 31 13.20 3.70 15.13
CA ARG A 31 13.15 3.47 13.68
C ARG A 31 11.73 3.21 13.17
N LEU A 32 10.96 2.39 13.90
CA LEU A 32 9.58 2.10 13.54
C LEU A 32 8.73 3.36 13.57
N ARG A 33 8.85 4.20 14.61
CA ARG A 33 8.18 5.49 14.71
C ARG A 33 8.54 6.39 13.53
N SER A 34 9.82 6.51 13.20
CA SER A 34 10.26 7.31 12.05
C SER A 34 9.67 6.83 10.72
N ILE A 35 9.55 5.51 10.52
CA ILE A 35 8.90 4.95 9.33
C ILE A 35 7.42 5.30 9.30
N ILE A 36 6.70 5.12 10.42
CA ILE A 36 5.27 5.41 10.54
C ILE A 36 5.00 6.88 10.25
N GLU A 37 5.70 7.81 10.91
CA GLU A 37 5.50 9.26 10.72
C GLU A 37 5.76 9.69 9.27
N ARG A 38 6.73 9.08 8.59
CA ARG A 38 7.00 9.34 7.16
C ARG A 38 5.88 8.82 6.28
N VAL A 39 5.34 7.65 6.57
CA VAL A 39 4.23 7.07 5.82
C VAL A 39 2.96 7.91 6.03
N GLU A 40 2.62 8.27 7.27
CA GLU A 40 1.43 9.08 7.59
C GLU A 40 1.45 10.42 6.85
N ARG A 41 2.60 11.11 6.83
CA ARG A 41 2.76 12.34 6.06
C ARG A 41 2.50 12.13 4.56
N LEU A 42 3.05 11.07 3.98
CA LEU A 42 2.81 10.73 2.57
C LEU A 42 1.35 10.34 2.32
N GLU A 43 0.66 9.74 3.29
CA GLU A 43 -0.78 9.45 3.19
C GLU A 43 -1.63 10.72 3.19
N GLU A 44 -1.28 11.69 4.04
CA GLU A 44 -1.93 13.00 4.09
C GLU A 44 -1.73 13.77 2.78
N GLU A 45 -0.50 13.83 2.28
CA GLU A 45 -0.18 14.44 0.98
C GLU A 45 -0.95 13.76 -0.16
N ARG A 46 -0.98 12.43 -0.20
CA ARG A 46 -1.75 11.66 -1.19
C ARG A 46 -3.24 11.97 -1.10
N LYS A 47 -3.78 12.13 0.10
CA LYS A 47 -5.19 12.47 0.32
C LYS A 47 -5.51 13.88 -0.16
N ALA A 48 -4.65 14.85 0.12
CA ALA A 48 -4.78 16.22 -0.38
C ALA A 48 -4.77 16.25 -1.91
N LEU A 49 -3.77 15.63 -2.54
CA LEU A 49 -3.66 15.51 -4.00
C LEU A 49 -4.88 14.81 -4.63
N SER A 50 -5.41 13.78 -3.97
CA SER A 50 -6.62 13.09 -4.43
C SER A 50 -7.86 14.00 -4.36
N GLY A 51 -7.92 14.89 -3.36
CA GLY A 51 -8.93 15.95 -3.26
C GLY A 51 -8.83 16.91 -4.44
N ASP A 52 -7.65 17.47 -4.69
CA ASP A 52 -7.42 18.41 -5.78
C ASP A 52 -7.80 17.81 -7.15
N ILE A 53 -7.40 16.56 -7.41
CA ILE A 53 -7.76 15.83 -8.63
C ILE A 53 -9.29 15.69 -8.77
N LYS A 54 -10.00 15.43 -7.67
CA LYS A 54 -11.46 15.31 -7.67
C LYS A 54 -12.14 16.64 -7.97
N ASP A 55 -11.61 17.74 -7.45
CA ASP A 55 -12.13 19.07 -7.70
C ASP A 55 -11.96 19.45 -9.18
N ILE A 56 -10.80 19.16 -9.79
CA ILE A 56 -10.57 19.33 -11.23
C ILE A 56 -11.57 18.52 -12.06
N PHE A 57 -11.84 17.27 -11.70
CA PHE A 57 -12.85 16.48 -12.41
C PHE A 57 -14.28 17.04 -12.24
N THR A 58 -14.56 17.66 -11.11
CA THR A 58 -15.85 18.30 -10.84
C THR A 58 -16.00 19.58 -11.66
N GLU A 59 -14.94 20.37 -11.78
CA GLU A 59 -14.87 21.53 -12.68
C GLU A 59 -15.08 21.10 -14.14
N ALA A 60 -14.35 20.08 -14.60
CA ALA A 60 -14.50 19.56 -15.96
C ALA A 60 -15.93 19.11 -16.25
N LYS A 61 -16.59 18.44 -15.29
CA LYS A 61 -18.00 18.05 -15.41
C LYS A 61 -18.92 19.29 -15.52
N SER A 62 -18.65 20.32 -14.73
CA SER A 62 -19.42 21.57 -14.70
C SER A 62 -19.25 22.38 -16.00
N ALA A 63 -18.07 22.28 -16.63
CA ALA A 63 -17.78 22.82 -17.94
C ALA A 63 -18.37 21.99 -19.11
N GLY A 64 -19.04 20.86 -18.82
CA GLY A 64 -19.72 20.04 -19.82
C GLY A 64 -18.91 18.89 -20.41
N PHE A 65 -17.71 18.60 -19.89
CA PHE A 65 -16.90 17.48 -20.36
C PHE A 65 -17.30 16.15 -19.71
N ASP A 66 -17.18 15.05 -20.48
CA ASP A 66 -17.34 13.69 -19.95
C ASP A 66 -16.06 13.25 -19.19
N VAL A 67 -16.18 13.18 -17.88
CA VAL A 67 -15.11 12.76 -16.96
C VAL A 67 -14.59 11.34 -17.26
N LYS A 68 -15.43 10.41 -17.75
CA LYS A 68 -14.99 9.05 -18.12
C LYS A 68 -14.06 9.09 -19.33
N VAL A 69 -14.40 9.89 -20.33
CA VAL A 69 -13.58 10.09 -21.53
C VAL A 69 -12.25 10.75 -21.16
N ILE A 70 -12.25 11.77 -20.31
CA ILE A 70 -11.00 12.40 -19.83
C ILE A 70 -10.10 11.36 -19.13
N ARG A 71 -10.65 10.50 -18.27
CA ARG A 71 -9.86 9.45 -17.60
C ARG A 71 -9.26 8.45 -18.60
N GLN A 72 -10.00 8.09 -19.64
CA GLN A 72 -9.50 7.22 -20.71
C GLN A 72 -8.34 7.89 -21.44
N ILE A 73 -8.46 9.17 -21.80
CA ILE A 73 -7.39 9.94 -22.44
C ILE A 73 -6.15 10.01 -21.54
N ILE A 74 -6.30 10.29 -20.24
CA ILE A 74 -5.18 10.30 -19.28
C ILE A 74 -4.49 8.92 -19.23
N ARG A 75 -5.26 7.83 -19.25
CA ARG A 75 -4.69 6.47 -19.27
C ARG A 75 -3.95 6.17 -20.57
N GLN A 76 -4.48 6.59 -21.72
CA GLN A 76 -3.81 6.45 -23.02
C GLN A 76 -2.50 7.25 -23.06
N ARG A 77 -2.52 8.49 -22.55
CA ARG A 77 -1.32 9.35 -22.48
C ARG A 77 -0.20 8.84 -21.57
N LYS A 78 -0.47 7.84 -20.72
CA LYS A 78 0.54 7.21 -19.87
C LYS A 78 1.19 5.97 -20.50
N GLN A 79 0.65 5.50 -21.62
CA GLN A 79 1.19 4.35 -22.36
C GLN A 79 2.17 4.83 -23.43
N GLU A 80 3.10 3.96 -23.83
CA GLU A 80 4.00 4.25 -24.95
C GLU A 80 3.19 4.37 -26.25
N PRO A 81 3.49 5.36 -27.14
CA PRO A 81 2.71 5.57 -28.36
C PRO A 81 2.58 4.30 -29.23
N SER A 82 3.64 3.50 -29.32
CA SER A 82 3.65 2.25 -30.08
C SER A 82 2.72 1.18 -29.49
N GLU A 83 2.64 1.09 -28.16
CA GLU A 83 1.73 0.14 -27.49
C GLU A 83 0.26 0.54 -27.71
N VAL A 84 -0.03 1.85 -27.73
CA VAL A 84 -1.37 2.36 -28.02
C VAL A 84 -1.77 2.04 -29.46
N GLU A 85 -0.89 2.29 -30.43
CA GLU A 85 -1.15 2.01 -31.85
C GLU A 85 -1.36 0.51 -32.11
N GLU A 86 -0.56 -0.36 -31.48
CA GLU A 86 -0.71 -1.82 -31.60
C GLU A 86 -2.05 -2.28 -31.02
N GLN A 87 -2.42 -1.81 -29.82
CA GLN A 87 -3.70 -2.13 -29.21
C GLN A 87 -4.88 -1.64 -30.05
N GLU A 88 -4.81 -0.42 -30.59
CA GLU A 88 -5.86 0.14 -31.45
C GLU A 88 -6.04 -0.67 -32.72
N THR A 89 -4.93 -1.10 -33.34
CA THR A 89 -4.94 -1.96 -34.53
C THR A 89 -5.61 -3.31 -34.22
N LEU A 90 -5.25 -3.95 -33.11
CA LEU A 90 -5.85 -5.22 -32.68
C LEU A 90 -7.35 -5.07 -32.37
N LEU A 91 -7.73 -3.99 -31.69
CA LEU A 91 -9.13 -3.68 -31.38
C LEU A 91 -9.96 -3.54 -32.65
N ASP A 92 -9.42 -2.84 -33.65
CA ASP A 92 -10.08 -2.59 -34.92
C ASP A 92 -10.25 -3.89 -35.74
N ILE A 93 -9.24 -4.77 -35.75
CA ILE A 93 -9.35 -6.12 -36.33
C ILE A 93 -10.48 -6.91 -35.66
N TYR A 94 -10.52 -6.94 -34.32
CA TYR A 94 -11.53 -7.69 -33.59
C TYR A 94 -12.93 -7.11 -33.73
N ARG A 95 -13.08 -5.78 -33.78
CA ARG A 95 -14.37 -5.13 -34.06
C ARG A 95 -14.91 -5.52 -35.43
N ARG A 96 -14.08 -5.46 -36.47
CA ARG A 96 -14.46 -5.93 -37.81
C ARG A 96 -14.87 -7.39 -37.83
N ALA A 97 -14.13 -8.26 -37.14
CA ALA A 97 -14.46 -9.68 -37.04
C ALA A 97 -15.82 -9.92 -36.33
N LEU A 98 -16.19 -9.05 -35.39
CA LEU A 98 -17.46 -9.09 -34.67
C LEU A 98 -18.60 -8.33 -35.38
N GLY A 99 -18.31 -7.62 -36.47
CA GLY A 99 -19.29 -6.78 -37.19
C GLY A 99 -19.72 -5.53 -36.42
N MET A 100 -18.86 -4.99 -35.56
CA MET A 100 -19.04 -3.73 -34.82
C MET A 100 -18.32 -2.56 -35.46
#